data_AF-A0A183C857-F1
#
_entry.id   AF-A0A183C857-F1
#
_cell.length_a   1.000
_cell.length_b   1.000
_cell.length_c   1.000
_cell.angle_alpha   90.00
_cell.angle_beta   90.00
_cell.angle_gamma   90.00
#
_symmetry.space_group_name_H-M   'P 1'
#
loop_
_entity.id
_entity.type
_entity.pdbx_description
1 polymer ?
#
loop_
_entity_poly.entity_id
_entity_poly.type
_entity_poly.pdbx_seq_one_letter_code
_entity_poly.pdbx_strand_id
1 'polypeptide(L)'
;MGGPLFQFSLLKDLVAFFIDGDVHRHPAYLVDSLIDICPMLKDWPTMVDILLSEEFDQFDTHLIAIVCAAVKQAATGEHPPNRIVVSIRRGPGAGTEKKDLRMLQDERVHLSEVFILALPRLLQKFIADQEKVRDLIEIFLYFELEIYSAGRYEQPLNELMVLLERIVEQYSNDEITTNIARVFQFITSNMSVAQFTDTSRCRIVDGVVQNLRQQMQMFMANEEEQLDEEDEASLLSSFRKMVAFTSTIDVAVKWDFWDMCMDLLQNSNRFQSADLVEKTVLLCFQLLSWDMKRFVAAQEQKEETIELLRKRRDQFLKVTKSILRDQAAGVENAFMCICDILIMFNWKLAADYGPDHHVHVLAIKVDKDMICRITEFVMDNVFVLEENDNVHDMAEPERIQLMAKRRNLLAQYSKLFIYGLLPVIDSVGVLRQFTRFFSDFGDIMKHLLQKCREMDKWATAKAIVFALINSYEELKLFSEESVVDQDSENFQALRELAKRFALSFGVDNLKNREALAVIHHDGIKFALSLDPKARQTQRTHENVSFFEILQEFSPKLHRQDKLAVLRYLDKNCSPDTSHEDGDAWQTYLLYRSSLAKAE
;
A
#
# COMPACT_ATOMS: atom_id res chain seq x y z
N MET A 1 10.22 42.54 -22.18
CA MET A 1 11.13 41.44 -21.81
C MET A 1 12.34 42.07 -21.15
N GLY A 2 12.44 41.97 -19.82
CA GLY A 2 13.61 42.47 -19.08
C GLY A 2 14.81 41.58 -19.33
N GLY A 3 16.02 42.15 -19.34
CA GLY A 3 17.26 41.38 -19.52
C GLY A 3 17.58 40.45 -18.35
N PRO A 4 18.73 39.75 -18.37
CA PRO A 4 19.10 38.72 -17.39
C PRO A 4 19.03 39.19 -15.93
N LEU A 5 19.45 40.44 -15.67
CA LEU A 5 19.41 41.07 -14.34
C LEU A 5 17.98 41.25 -13.79
N PHE A 6 16.99 41.39 -14.65
CA PHE A 6 15.58 41.54 -14.25
C PHE A 6 14.97 40.20 -13.86
N GLN A 7 15.25 39.13 -14.63
CA GLN A 7 14.80 37.77 -14.30
C GLN A 7 15.39 37.30 -12.97
N PHE A 8 16.66 37.61 -12.75
CA PHE A 8 17.35 37.36 -11.50
C PHE A 8 16.69 38.02 -10.28
N SER A 9 16.27 39.29 -10.39
CA SER A 9 15.54 39.97 -9.30
C SER A 9 14.21 39.29 -8.99
N LEU A 10 13.46 38.90 -10.03
CA LEU A 10 12.15 38.27 -9.85
C LEU A 10 12.24 36.87 -9.24
N LEU A 11 13.29 36.09 -9.56
CA LEU A 11 13.51 34.80 -8.93
C LEU A 11 13.82 34.94 -7.43
N LYS A 12 14.56 35.98 -7.05
CA LYS A 12 14.79 36.28 -5.62
C LYS A 12 13.51 36.67 -4.91
N ASP A 13 12.71 37.54 -5.53
CA ASP A 13 11.43 37.96 -4.98
C ASP A 13 10.47 36.76 -4.85
N LEU A 14 10.52 35.81 -5.78
CA LEU A 14 9.75 34.57 -5.71
C LEU A 14 10.20 33.69 -4.54
N VAL A 15 11.50 33.50 -4.35
CA VAL A 15 12.03 32.69 -3.24
C VAL A 15 11.70 33.36 -1.91
N ALA A 16 11.89 34.67 -1.79
CA ALA A 16 11.48 35.43 -0.61
C ALA A 16 9.98 35.32 -0.36
N PHE A 17 9.15 35.43 -1.39
CA PHE A 17 7.70 35.21 -1.29
C PHE A 17 7.35 33.79 -0.82
N PHE A 18 8.08 32.76 -1.28
CA PHE A 18 7.86 31.39 -0.85
C PHE A 18 8.20 31.19 0.64
N ILE A 19 9.30 31.80 1.10
CA ILE A 19 9.76 31.74 2.49
C ILE A 19 8.82 32.52 3.42
N ASP A 20 8.49 33.76 3.06
CA ASP A 20 7.77 34.70 3.94
C ASP A 20 6.24 34.59 3.82
N GLY A 21 5.74 34.06 2.71
CA GLY A 21 4.33 34.17 2.35
C GLY A 21 3.38 33.31 3.20
N ASP A 22 3.85 32.19 3.77
CA ASP A 22 3.06 31.17 4.50
C ASP A 22 1.79 30.67 3.76
N VAL A 23 1.62 31.03 2.48
CA VAL A 23 0.48 30.63 1.64
C VAL A 23 0.74 29.26 0.99
N HIS A 24 1.99 28.96 0.67
CA HIS A 24 2.40 27.71 0.04
C HIS A 24 3.46 27.00 0.89
N ARG A 25 3.13 25.81 1.39
CA ARG A 25 4.09 24.92 2.09
C ARG A 25 4.87 24.00 1.14
N HIS A 26 4.46 23.94 -0.13
CA HIS A 26 5.00 23.00 -1.11
C HIS A 26 5.34 23.72 -2.43
N PRO A 27 6.61 23.68 -2.88
CA PRO A 27 7.07 24.36 -4.09
C PRO A 27 6.27 23.96 -5.35
N ALA A 28 5.84 22.71 -5.43
CA ALA A 28 5.07 22.18 -6.55
C ALA A 28 3.79 22.98 -6.83
N TYR A 29 3.05 23.39 -5.79
CA TYR A 29 1.80 24.16 -5.98
C TYR A 29 2.06 25.64 -6.29
N LEU A 30 3.15 26.21 -5.76
CA LEU A 30 3.58 27.55 -6.12
C LEU A 30 3.96 27.61 -7.60
N VAL A 31 4.80 26.68 -8.04
CA VAL A 31 5.23 26.55 -9.43
C VAL A 31 4.01 26.32 -10.34
N ASP A 32 3.13 25.38 -10.00
CA ASP A 32 1.92 25.10 -10.79
C ASP A 32 1.05 26.35 -11.02
N SER A 33 0.95 27.20 -10.01
CA SER A 33 0.14 28.42 -10.07
C SER A 33 0.75 29.49 -10.96
N LEU A 34 2.05 29.43 -11.25
CA LEU A 34 2.82 30.51 -11.87
C LEU A 34 3.53 30.11 -13.18
N ILE A 35 3.78 28.82 -13.44
CA ILE A 35 4.66 28.34 -14.52
C ILE A 35 4.19 28.77 -15.92
N ASP A 36 2.88 28.93 -16.11
CA ASP A 36 2.27 29.39 -17.37
C ASP A 36 2.34 30.92 -17.56
N ILE A 37 2.51 31.69 -16.47
CA ILE A 37 2.41 33.15 -16.45
C ILE A 37 3.78 33.80 -16.27
N CYS A 38 4.72 33.10 -15.64
CA CYS A 38 6.03 33.60 -15.25
C CYS A 38 7.15 32.85 -15.99
N PRO A 39 7.63 33.37 -17.15
CA PRO A 39 8.69 32.73 -17.94
C PRO A 39 9.99 32.50 -17.16
N MET A 40 10.24 33.29 -16.12
CA MET A 40 11.39 33.13 -15.23
C MET A 40 11.47 31.72 -14.63
N LEU A 41 10.32 31.05 -14.43
CA LEU A 41 10.26 29.68 -13.90
C LEU A 41 10.78 28.62 -14.88
N LYS A 42 11.11 29.02 -16.11
CA LYS A 42 11.77 28.20 -17.13
C LYS A 42 13.11 28.77 -17.58
N ASP A 43 13.63 29.78 -16.88
CA ASP A 43 14.94 30.37 -17.15
C ASP A 43 16.03 29.57 -16.43
N TRP A 44 16.26 28.34 -16.94
CA TRP A 44 17.21 27.39 -16.36
C TRP A 44 18.63 27.95 -16.23
N PRO A 45 19.20 28.66 -17.24
CA PRO A 45 20.54 29.24 -17.11
C PRO A 45 20.64 30.21 -15.94
N THR A 46 19.66 31.10 -15.78
CA THR A 46 19.66 32.09 -14.68
C THR A 46 19.55 31.40 -13.32
N MET A 47 18.70 30.39 -13.19
CA MET A 47 18.59 29.61 -11.95
C MET A 47 19.89 28.88 -11.60
N VAL A 48 20.55 28.27 -12.59
CA VAL A 48 21.85 27.60 -12.43
C VAL A 48 22.93 28.59 -12.00
N ASP A 49 23.00 29.76 -12.63
CA ASP A 49 23.98 30.80 -12.29
C ASP A 49 23.80 31.30 -10.85
N ILE A 50 22.55 31.45 -10.39
CA ILE A 50 22.26 31.80 -8.99
C ILE A 50 22.77 30.69 -8.06
N LEU A 51 22.42 29.43 -8.33
CA LEU A 51 22.79 28.29 -7.49
C LEU A 51 24.30 28.02 -7.46
N LEU A 52 25.04 28.37 -8.51
CA LEU A 52 26.50 28.25 -8.56
C LEU A 52 27.22 29.46 -7.95
N SER A 53 26.54 30.59 -7.75
CA SER A 53 27.09 31.75 -7.05
C SER A 53 27.19 31.50 -5.54
N GLU A 54 28.17 32.11 -4.88
CA GLU A 54 28.31 32.09 -3.41
C GLU A 54 27.49 33.21 -2.74
N GLU A 55 27.00 34.18 -3.52
CA GLU A 55 26.31 35.36 -2.97
C GLU A 55 24.88 35.09 -2.45
N PHE A 56 24.31 33.91 -2.76
CA PHE A 56 22.90 33.60 -2.55
C PHE A 56 22.64 32.28 -1.83
N ASP A 57 23.64 31.76 -1.11
CA ASP A 57 23.55 30.45 -0.46
C ASP A 57 22.35 30.27 0.48
N GLN A 58 21.86 31.38 1.08
CA GLN A 58 20.67 31.38 1.95
C GLN A 58 19.37 30.94 1.22
N PHE A 59 19.34 31.04 -0.11
CA PHE A 59 18.19 30.70 -0.94
C PHE A 59 18.28 29.32 -1.58
N ASP A 60 19.44 28.65 -1.49
CA ASP A 60 19.73 27.44 -2.26
C ASP A 60 18.68 26.33 -2.08
N THR A 61 18.33 25.99 -0.83
CA THR A 61 17.37 24.91 -0.55
C THR A 61 16.01 25.17 -1.20
N HIS A 62 15.50 26.39 -1.06
CA HIS A 62 14.21 26.79 -1.60
C HIS A 62 14.24 26.92 -3.13
N LEU A 63 15.34 27.46 -3.68
CA LEU A 63 15.52 27.60 -5.11
C LEU A 63 15.68 26.24 -5.79
N ILE A 64 16.45 25.31 -5.21
CA ILE A 64 16.57 23.92 -5.70
C ILE A 64 15.19 23.27 -5.74
N ALA A 65 14.40 23.38 -4.66
CA ALA A 65 13.08 22.78 -4.62
C ALA A 65 12.11 23.38 -5.66
N ILE A 66 12.19 24.70 -5.92
CA ILE A 66 11.46 25.37 -7.00
C ILE A 66 11.93 24.89 -8.38
N VAL A 67 13.26 24.79 -8.60
CA VAL A 67 13.85 24.30 -9.85
C VAL A 67 13.39 22.87 -10.13
N CYS A 68 13.45 21.97 -9.15
CA CYS A 68 13.03 20.58 -9.34
C CYS A 68 11.54 20.48 -9.66
N ALA A 69 10.68 21.24 -8.97
CA ALA A 69 9.26 21.31 -9.28
C ALA A 69 8.99 21.86 -10.69
N ALA A 70 9.68 22.92 -11.10
CA ALA A 70 9.53 23.54 -12.41
C ALA A 70 10.04 22.64 -13.54
N VAL A 71 11.20 21.99 -13.36
CA VAL A 71 11.75 20.99 -14.29
C VAL A 71 10.77 19.84 -14.47
N LYS A 72 10.26 19.26 -13.38
CA LYS A 72 9.30 18.16 -13.42
C LYS A 72 8.03 18.55 -14.19
N GLN A 73 7.44 19.69 -13.86
CA GLN A 73 6.20 20.13 -14.50
C GLN A 73 6.42 20.53 -15.97
N ALA A 74 7.56 21.15 -16.30
CA ALA A 74 7.91 21.49 -17.69
C ALA A 74 8.16 20.24 -18.54
N ALA A 75 8.81 19.21 -17.98
CA ALA A 75 9.15 17.98 -18.70
C ALA A 75 7.97 17.01 -18.86
N THR A 76 7.09 16.94 -17.87
CA THR A 76 6.00 15.94 -17.84
C THR A 76 4.62 16.52 -18.15
N GLY A 77 4.42 17.83 -17.91
CA GLY A 77 3.10 18.46 -17.93
C GLY A 77 2.19 18.02 -16.78
N GLU A 78 2.69 17.22 -15.83
CA GLU A 78 1.90 16.74 -14.69
C GLU A 78 1.71 17.85 -13.66
N HIS A 79 0.46 18.06 -13.27
CA HIS A 79 0.12 18.96 -12.17
C HIS A 79 0.33 18.26 -10.82
N PRO A 80 0.58 19.00 -9.72
CA PRO A 80 0.68 18.42 -8.38
C PRO A 80 -0.57 17.60 -8.01
N PRO A 81 -0.43 16.56 -7.16
CA PRO A 81 -1.58 15.76 -6.69
C PRO A 81 -2.72 16.64 -6.15
N ASN A 82 -3.96 16.19 -6.29
CA ASN A 82 -5.17 16.92 -5.84
C ASN A 82 -5.41 18.30 -6.47
N ARG A 83 -4.58 18.73 -7.42
CA ARG A 83 -4.86 19.94 -8.21
C ARG A 83 -6.03 19.67 -9.14
N ILE A 84 -7.16 20.32 -8.88
CA ILE A 84 -8.32 20.27 -9.79
C ILE A 84 -8.00 21.13 -11.01
N VAL A 85 -7.56 20.48 -12.08
CA VAL A 85 -7.46 21.10 -13.39
C VAL A 85 -8.87 21.17 -13.95
N VAL A 86 -9.59 22.26 -13.65
CA VAL A 86 -10.73 22.62 -14.50
C VAL A 86 -10.11 22.93 -15.84
N SER A 87 -10.28 22.03 -16.82
CA SER A 87 -9.72 22.21 -18.14
C SER A 87 -10.40 23.40 -18.83
N ILE A 88 -9.99 24.62 -18.49
CA ILE A 88 -10.40 25.87 -19.17
C ILE A 88 -9.95 25.81 -20.64
N ARG A 89 -9.03 24.90 -21.00
CA ARG A 89 -8.57 24.61 -22.36
C ARG A 89 -9.29 23.47 -23.10
N ARG A 90 -10.48 23.02 -22.67
CA ARG A 90 -11.33 22.13 -23.50
C ARG A 90 -12.46 22.91 -24.17
N GLY A 91 -12.08 23.94 -24.94
CA GLY A 91 -12.94 24.46 -26.01
C GLY A 91 -12.86 23.55 -27.24
N PRO A 92 -13.94 23.42 -28.04
CA PRO A 92 -13.90 22.66 -29.28
C PRO A 92 -13.02 23.43 -30.29
N GLY A 93 -11.73 23.12 -30.35
CA GLY A 93 -10.74 23.82 -31.17
C GLY A 93 -9.29 23.85 -30.64
N ALA A 94 -9.00 23.28 -29.46
CA ALA A 94 -7.62 23.17 -28.96
C ALA A 94 -6.84 22.10 -29.76
N GLY A 95 -5.74 22.50 -30.38
CA GLY A 95 -4.93 21.66 -31.28
C GLY A 95 -4.43 20.39 -30.61
N THR A 96 -4.79 19.25 -31.22
CA THR A 96 -4.22 17.88 -31.14
C THR A 96 -3.14 17.64 -30.08
N GLU A 97 -3.33 16.63 -29.22
CA GLU A 97 -2.36 16.07 -28.24
C GLU A 97 -0.89 16.04 -28.72
N LYS A 98 -0.67 15.86 -30.03
CA LYS A 98 0.64 15.94 -30.69
C LYS A 98 1.37 17.27 -30.53
N LYS A 99 0.67 18.40 -30.44
CA LYS A 99 1.27 19.73 -30.26
C LYS A 99 1.78 19.89 -28.82
N ASP A 100 0.98 19.46 -27.85
CA ASP A 100 1.36 19.48 -26.44
C ASP A 100 2.54 18.54 -26.16
N LEU A 101 2.53 17.33 -26.74
CA LEU A 101 3.65 16.39 -26.65
C LEU A 101 4.96 16.96 -27.26
N ARG A 102 4.86 17.69 -28.37
CA ARG A 102 6.04 18.37 -28.96
C ARG A 102 6.57 19.47 -28.06
N MET A 103 5.68 20.28 -27.46
CA MET A 103 6.11 21.32 -26.52
C MET A 103 6.83 20.70 -25.30
N LEU A 104 6.30 19.62 -24.73
CA LEU A 104 6.98 18.91 -23.63
C LEU A 104 8.35 18.37 -24.06
N GLN A 105 8.45 17.84 -25.28
CA GLN A 105 9.74 17.39 -25.82
C GLN A 105 10.73 18.54 -26.01
N ASP A 106 10.29 19.68 -26.54
CA ASP A 106 11.13 20.87 -26.72
C ASP A 106 11.64 21.38 -25.37
N GLU A 107 10.81 21.37 -24.32
CA GLU A 107 11.21 21.70 -22.95
C GLU A 107 12.25 20.70 -22.40
N ARG A 108 12.07 19.40 -22.65
CA ARG A 108 13.05 18.36 -22.27
C ARG A 108 14.38 18.52 -22.98
N VAL A 109 14.38 18.95 -24.23
CA VAL A 109 15.61 19.28 -24.95
C VAL A 109 16.27 20.51 -24.31
N HIS A 110 15.51 21.59 -24.11
CA HIS A 110 16.04 22.83 -23.56
C HIS A 110 16.63 22.67 -22.14
N LEU A 111 15.93 21.96 -21.25
CA LEU A 111 16.46 21.69 -19.90
C LEU A 111 17.74 20.85 -19.97
N SER A 112 17.82 19.88 -20.89
CA SER A 112 18.98 18.99 -21.00
C SER A 112 20.21 19.73 -21.49
N GLU A 113 20.08 20.62 -22.48
CA GLU A 113 21.18 21.45 -22.98
C GLU A 113 21.85 22.28 -21.87
N VAL A 114 21.06 22.72 -20.88
CA VAL A 114 21.56 23.49 -19.73
C VAL A 114 22.10 22.57 -18.63
N PHE A 115 21.30 21.61 -18.18
CA PHE A 115 21.60 20.82 -16.99
C PHE A 115 22.63 19.72 -17.21
N ILE A 116 22.90 19.29 -18.45
CA ILE A 116 23.99 18.34 -18.73
C ILE A 116 25.34 18.87 -18.21
N LEU A 117 25.60 20.17 -18.37
CA LEU A 117 26.82 20.83 -17.91
C LEU A 117 26.72 21.31 -16.46
N ALA A 118 25.52 21.69 -16.02
CA ALA A 118 25.31 22.27 -14.70
C ALA A 118 25.19 21.24 -13.58
N LEU A 119 24.51 20.12 -13.83
CA LEU A 119 24.15 19.16 -12.79
C LEU A 119 25.37 18.55 -12.07
N PRO A 120 26.45 18.12 -12.74
CA PRO A 120 27.66 17.67 -12.04
C PRO A 120 28.24 18.75 -11.12
N ARG A 121 28.26 20.01 -11.57
CA ARG A 121 28.78 21.14 -10.79
C ARG A 121 27.91 21.44 -9.57
N LEU A 122 26.58 21.42 -9.73
CA LEU A 122 25.62 21.61 -8.65
C LEU A 122 25.75 20.50 -7.61
N LEU A 123 25.78 19.23 -8.04
CA LEU A 123 26.00 18.09 -7.14
C LEU A 123 27.32 18.21 -6.40
N GLN A 124 28.40 18.62 -7.08
CA GLN A 124 29.69 18.83 -6.45
C GLN A 124 29.68 19.98 -5.42
N LYS A 125 28.95 21.08 -5.67
CA LYS A 125 28.77 22.19 -4.71
C LYS A 125 27.99 21.72 -3.47
N PHE A 126 26.91 20.97 -3.68
CA PHE A 126 25.96 20.60 -2.64
C PHE A 126 26.15 19.19 -2.06
N ILE A 127 27.25 18.50 -2.40
CA ILE A 127 27.44 17.08 -2.05
C ILE A 127 27.36 16.78 -0.55
N ALA A 128 27.60 17.77 0.32
CA ALA A 128 27.52 17.64 1.78
C ALA A 128 26.10 17.79 2.34
N ASP A 129 25.13 18.21 1.53
CA ASP A 129 23.74 18.45 1.92
C ASP A 129 22.81 17.36 1.35
N GLN A 130 22.29 16.52 2.23
CA GLN A 130 21.48 15.37 1.86
C GLN A 130 20.20 15.74 1.09
N GLU A 131 19.48 16.78 1.52
CA GLU A 131 18.21 17.18 0.91
C GLU A 131 18.43 17.77 -0.48
N LYS A 132 19.44 18.65 -0.61
CA LYS A 132 19.81 19.23 -1.91
C LYS A 132 20.29 18.16 -2.89
N VAL A 133 21.09 17.20 -2.44
CA VAL A 133 21.55 16.08 -3.29
C VAL A 133 20.37 15.24 -3.78
N ARG A 134 19.43 14.90 -2.88
CA ARG A 134 18.22 14.15 -3.24
C ARG A 134 17.46 14.84 -4.37
N ASP A 135 17.20 16.14 -4.22
CA ASP A 135 16.40 16.91 -5.16
C ASP A 135 17.12 17.08 -6.51
N LEU A 136 18.43 17.35 -6.49
CA LEU A 136 19.23 17.54 -7.69
C LEU A 136 19.36 16.26 -8.53
N ILE A 137 19.50 15.08 -7.91
CA ILE A 137 19.59 13.81 -8.65
C ILE A 137 18.31 13.56 -9.46
N GLU A 138 17.13 13.96 -8.96
CA GLU A 138 15.86 13.78 -9.65
C GLU A 138 15.81 14.51 -11.00
N ILE A 139 16.49 15.66 -11.13
CA ILE A 139 16.57 16.45 -12.37
C ILE A 139 17.05 15.59 -13.55
N PHE A 140 18.00 14.68 -13.32
CA PHE A 140 18.54 13.81 -14.37
C PHE A 140 17.49 12.92 -15.04
N LEU A 141 16.44 12.52 -14.29
CA LEU A 141 15.38 11.64 -14.80
C LEU A 141 14.51 12.29 -15.88
N TYR A 142 14.63 13.61 -16.07
CA TYR A 142 13.88 14.37 -17.05
C TYR A 142 14.67 14.67 -18.33
N PHE A 143 15.94 14.30 -18.39
CA PHE A 143 16.83 14.59 -19.53
C PHE A 143 16.39 13.91 -20.83
N GLU A 144 16.86 14.44 -21.96
CA GLU A 144 16.85 13.76 -23.25
C GLU A 144 18.26 13.18 -23.49
N LEU A 145 18.39 11.86 -23.34
CA LEU A 145 19.69 11.19 -23.31
C LEU A 145 20.42 11.23 -24.66
N GLU A 146 19.69 11.40 -25.77
CA GLU A 146 20.29 11.54 -27.11
C GLU A 146 21.23 12.74 -27.22
N ILE A 147 21.01 13.78 -26.42
CA ILE A 147 21.83 15.00 -26.43
C ILE A 147 23.26 14.72 -25.96
N TYR A 148 23.48 13.74 -25.07
CA TYR A 148 24.83 13.35 -24.67
C TYR A 148 25.68 12.90 -25.86
N SER A 149 25.11 12.07 -26.75
CA SER A 149 25.82 11.58 -27.93
C SER A 149 25.90 12.63 -29.04
N ALA A 150 24.84 13.40 -29.26
CA ALA A 150 24.81 14.43 -30.29
C ALA A 150 25.78 15.59 -29.97
N GLY A 151 25.83 16.02 -28.71
CA GLY A 151 26.65 17.13 -28.23
C GLY A 151 28.06 16.75 -27.77
N ARG A 152 28.41 15.45 -27.81
CA ARG A 152 29.71 14.93 -27.32
C ARG A 152 29.99 15.34 -25.87
N TYR A 153 29.01 15.08 -25.01
CA TYR A 153 29.06 15.38 -23.59
C TYR A 153 29.52 14.17 -22.75
N GLU A 154 30.44 13.35 -23.28
CA GLU A 154 31.00 12.19 -22.59
C GLU A 154 31.71 12.58 -21.28
N GLN A 155 32.40 13.72 -21.27
CA GLN A 155 33.09 14.20 -20.07
C GLN A 155 32.12 14.58 -18.93
N PRO A 156 31.12 15.47 -19.13
CA PRO A 156 30.11 15.74 -18.10
C PRO A 156 29.38 14.49 -17.61
N LEU A 157 29.10 13.54 -18.49
CA LEU A 157 28.51 12.26 -18.11
C LEU A 157 29.44 11.45 -17.20
N ASN A 158 30.74 11.40 -17.51
CA ASN A 158 31.72 10.74 -16.65
C ASN A 158 31.86 11.43 -15.29
N GLU A 159 31.88 12.77 -15.25
CA GLU A 159 31.89 13.56 -14.01
C GLU A 159 30.65 13.24 -13.15
N LEU A 160 29.47 13.15 -13.77
CA LEU A 160 28.25 12.73 -13.09
C LEU A 160 28.41 11.32 -12.50
N MET A 161 28.91 10.35 -13.26
CA MET A 161 29.08 8.98 -12.76
C MET A 161 30.03 8.90 -11.56
N VAL A 162 31.12 9.68 -11.56
CA VAL A 162 32.05 9.77 -10.41
C VAL A 162 31.37 10.39 -9.19
N LEU A 163 30.52 11.40 -9.38
CA LEU A 163 29.75 11.99 -8.29
C LEU A 163 28.71 11.02 -7.74
N LEU A 164 28.00 10.27 -8.59
CA LEU A 164 27.06 9.25 -8.16
C LEU A 164 27.75 8.15 -7.33
N GLU A 165 28.96 7.72 -7.72
CA GLU A 165 29.76 6.78 -6.93
C GLU A 165 30.02 7.31 -5.51
N ARG A 166 30.51 8.56 -5.41
CA ARG A 166 30.77 9.22 -4.11
C ARG A 166 29.50 9.39 -3.27
N ILE A 167 28.39 9.74 -3.90
CA ILE A 167 27.09 9.92 -3.21
C ILE A 167 26.60 8.57 -2.67
N VAL A 168 26.72 7.48 -3.44
CA VAL A 168 26.36 6.13 -2.98
C VAL A 168 27.25 5.68 -1.82
N GLU A 169 28.53 6.06 -1.79
CA GLU A 169 29.41 5.78 -0.66
C GLU A 169 28.96 6.55 0.59
N GLN A 170 28.71 7.85 0.45
CA GLN A 170 28.41 8.77 1.55
C GLN A 170 27.00 8.61 2.15
N TYR A 171 25.98 8.33 1.34
CA TYR A 171 24.58 8.36 1.77
C TYR A 171 23.91 7.00 1.67
N SER A 172 23.09 6.68 2.67
CA SER A 172 22.25 5.47 2.74
C SER A 172 20.76 5.77 2.89
N ASN A 173 20.36 7.03 2.72
CA ASN A 173 18.97 7.43 2.72
C ASN A 173 18.19 6.74 1.57
N ASP A 174 16.99 6.27 1.88
CA ASP A 174 16.15 5.51 0.94
C ASP A 174 15.80 6.32 -0.32
N GLU A 175 15.54 7.63 -0.21
CA GLU A 175 15.16 8.48 -1.34
C GLU A 175 16.34 8.70 -2.30
N ILE A 176 17.53 9.02 -1.77
CA ILE A 176 18.74 9.20 -2.57
C ILE A 176 19.11 7.90 -3.30
N THR A 177 19.22 6.80 -2.57
CA THR A 177 19.64 5.51 -3.14
C THR A 177 18.63 5.01 -4.19
N THR A 178 17.32 5.19 -3.94
CA THR A 178 16.27 4.87 -4.91
C THR A 178 16.35 5.76 -6.16
N ASN A 179 16.60 7.06 -6.01
CA ASN A 179 16.78 7.96 -7.14
C ASN A 179 17.99 7.56 -7.99
N ILE A 180 19.12 7.16 -7.38
CA ILE A 180 20.30 6.68 -8.12
C ILE A 180 20.01 5.37 -8.86
N ALA A 181 19.30 4.44 -8.23
CA ALA A 181 18.86 3.21 -8.88
C ALA A 181 17.96 3.50 -10.10
N ARG A 182 17.03 4.45 -9.97
CA ARG A 182 16.20 4.94 -11.09
C ARG A 182 17.03 5.62 -12.17
N VAL A 183 18.05 6.39 -11.81
CA VAL A 183 19.00 6.99 -12.78
C VAL A 183 19.69 5.89 -13.58
N PHE A 184 20.13 4.80 -12.94
CA PHE A 184 20.76 3.69 -13.65
C PHE A 184 19.79 3.03 -14.62
N GLN A 185 18.55 2.77 -14.19
CA GLN A 185 17.49 2.27 -15.06
C GLN A 185 17.23 3.24 -16.23
N PHE A 186 17.14 4.55 -15.97
CA PHE A 186 16.91 5.56 -16.98
C PHE A 186 18.04 5.59 -18.02
N ILE A 187 19.30 5.52 -17.58
CA ILE A 187 20.46 5.43 -18.48
C ILE A 187 20.36 4.20 -19.39
N THR A 188 19.88 3.06 -18.90
CA THR A 188 19.72 1.85 -19.74
C THR A 188 18.70 1.98 -20.86
N SER A 189 17.83 3.00 -20.83
CA SER A 189 16.87 3.27 -21.91
C SER A 189 17.53 3.78 -23.20
N ASN A 190 18.76 4.28 -23.13
CA ASN A 190 19.53 4.75 -24.28
C ASN A 190 20.82 3.93 -24.46
N MET A 191 20.95 3.26 -25.61
CA MET A 191 22.04 2.30 -25.85
C MET A 191 23.44 2.93 -25.81
N SER A 192 23.65 4.13 -26.38
CA SER A 192 24.97 4.75 -26.43
C SER A 192 25.43 5.22 -25.05
N VAL A 193 24.55 5.88 -24.31
CA VAL A 193 24.82 6.31 -22.92
C VAL A 193 25.00 5.10 -22.01
N ALA A 194 24.20 4.04 -22.19
CA ALA A 194 24.34 2.80 -21.44
C ALA A 194 25.68 2.10 -21.66
N GLN A 195 26.17 2.03 -22.91
CA GLN A 195 27.47 1.44 -23.23
C GLN A 195 28.61 2.27 -22.64
N PHE A 196 28.53 3.60 -22.73
CA PHE A 196 29.54 4.51 -22.20
C PHE A 196 29.68 4.41 -20.67
N THR A 197 28.56 4.28 -19.97
CA THR A 197 28.52 4.28 -18.49
C THR A 197 28.64 2.88 -17.87
N ASP A 198 28.73 1.82 -18.68
CA ASP A 198 28.57 0.45 -18.21
C ASP A 198 29.60 0.05 -17.14
N THR A 199 30.88 0.36 -17.38
CA THR A 199 31.97 0.09 -16.44
C THR A 199 31.77 0.80 -15.10
N SER A 200 31.36 2.07 -15.11
CA SER A 200 31.13 2.85 -13.89
C SER A 200 29.91 2.34 -13.12
N ARG A 201 28.81 2.03 -13.81
CA ARG A 201 27.63 1.44 -13.17
C ARG A 201 27.93 0.08 -12.55
N CYS A 202 28.65 -0.80 -13.27
CA CYS A 202 29.06 -2.09 -12.74
C CYS A 202 29.93 -1.92 -11.50
N ARG A 203 30.91 -1.01 -11.50
CA ARG A 203 31.76 -0.74 -10.34
C ARG A 203 30.95 -0.30 -9.12
N ILE A 204 29.99 0.62 -9.29
CA ILE A 204 29.14 1.11 -8.20
C ILE A 204 28.29 -0.02 -7.62
N VAL A 205 27.64 -0.83 -8.49
CA VAL A 205 26.84 -1.99 -8.05
C VAL A 205 27.71 -3.03 -7.35
N ASP A 206 28.88 -3.36 -7.93
CA ASP A 206 29.83 -4.30 -7.33
C ASP A 206 30.28 -3.82 -5.94
N GLY A 207 30.51 -2.51 -5.76
CA GLY A 207 30.84 -1.90 -4.47
C GLY A 207 29.73 -2.06 -3.43
N VAL A 208 28.48 -1.80 -3.81
CA VAL A 208 27.30 -2.00 -2.94
C VAL A 208 27.15 -3.47 -2.54
N VAL A 209 27.29 -4.38 -3.50
CA VAL A 209 27.22 -5.84 -3.29
C VAL A 209 28.33 -6.32 -2.37
N GLN A 210 29.57 -5.91 -2.61
CA GLN A 210 30.72 -6.30 -1.80
C GLN A 210 30.59 -5.78 -0.37
N ASN A 211 30.15 -4.53 -0.20
CA ASN A 211 29.91 -3.97 1.12
C ASN A 211 28.85 -4.78 1.88
N LEU A 212 27.67 -5.00 1.29
CA LEU A 212 26.63 -5.80 1.96
C LEU A 212 27.15 -7.20 2.32
N ARG A 213 27.83 -7.88 1.40
CA ARG A 213 28.39 -9.20 1.65
C ARG A 213 29.35 -9.20 2.84
N GLN A 214 30.23 -8.20 2.93
CA GLN A 214 31.17 -8.06 4.04
C GLN A 214 30.42 -7.85 5.37
N GLN A 215 29.44 -6.94 5.41
CA GLN A 215 28.66 -6.68 6.63
C GLN A 215 27.88 -7.92 7.09
N MET A 216 27.26 -8.67 6.16
CA MET A 216 26.58 -9.93 6.48
C MET A 216 27.54 -10.99 7.01
N GLN A 217 28.75 -11.10 6.42
CA GLN A 217 29.77 -12.04 6.89
C GLN A 217 30.28 -11.70 8.29
N MET A 218 30.44 -10.41 8.60
CA MET A 218 30.82 -9.96 9.94
C MET A 218 29.75 -10.33 10.97
N PHE A 219 28.46 -10.10 10.67
CA PHE A 219 27.37 -10.54 11.54
C PHE A 219 27.37 -12.05 11.78
N MET A 220 27.56 -12.85 10.72
CA MET A 220 27.56 -14.31 10.82
C MET A 220 28.75 -14.85 11.61
N ALA A 221 29.91 -14.17 11.58
CA ALA A 221 31.08 -14.56 12.36
C ALA A 221 30.91 -14.33 13.87
N ASN A 222 30.11 -13.34 14.25
CA ASN A 222 29.89 -12.96 15.65
C ASN A 222 28.72 -13.75 16.26
N GLU A 223 28.81 -15.08 16.38
CA GLU A 223 27.65 -15.94 16.72
C GLU A 223 27.05 -15.71 18.13
N GLU A 224 27.80 -15.16 19.08
CA GLU A 224 27.41 -15.14 20.51
C GLU A 224 26.96 -13.77 21.05
N GLU A 225 27.12 -12.68 20.28
CA GLU A 225 26.84 -11.31 20.74
C GLU A 225 25.68 -10.65 19.95
N GLN A 226 24.87 -9.85 20.66
CA GLN A 226 23.98 -8.90 20.01
C GLN A 226 24.83 -7.92 19.21
N LEU A 227 24.29 -7.47 18.07
CA LEU A 227 24.95 -6.38 17.35
C LEU A 227 24.97 -5.15 18.24
N ASP A 228 26.12 -4.48 18.27
CA ASP A 228 26.16 -3.11 18.78
C ASP A 228 25.46 -2.17 17.79
N GLU A 229 25.20 -0.95 18.25
CA GLU A 229 24.46 0.05 17.45
C GLU A 229 25.21 0.47 16.18
N GLU A 230 26.55 0.42 16.18
CA GLU A 230 27.37 0.85 15.04
C GLU A 230 27.39 -0.22 13.93
N ASP A 231 27.58 -1.48 14.30
CA ASP A 231 27.52 -2.62 13.39
C ASP A 231 26.11 -2.77 12.80
N GLU A 232 25.06 -2.61 13.63
CA GLU A 232 23.67 -2.65 13.16
C GLU A 232 23.36 -1.50 12.19
N ALA A 233 23.80 -0.28 12.49
CA ALA A 233 23.62 0.87 11.59
C ALA A 233 24.38 0.69 10.27
N SER A 234 25.59 0.13 10.31
CA SER A 234 26.40 -0.19 9.12
C SER A 234 25.72 -1.24 8.24
N LEU A 235 25.24 -2.34 8.85
CA LEU A 235 24.52 -3.39 8.14
C LEU A 235 23.22 -2.85 7.52
N LEU A 236 22.43 -2.07 8.29
CA LEU A 236 21.20 -1.44 7.81
C LEU A 236 21.47 -0.49 6.63
N SER A 237 22.54 0.33 6.72
CA SER A 237 22.99 1.22 5.65
C SER A 237 23.26 0.46 4.34
N SER A 238 23.94 -0.68 4.43
CA SER A 238 24.22 -1.53 3.27
C SER A 238 22.97 -2.21 2.71
N PHE A 239 22.04 -2.62 3.57
CA PHE A 239 20.73 -3.13 3.15
C PHE A 239 19.89 -2.08 2.44
N ARG A 240 19.83 -0.83 2.92
CA ARG A 240 19.09 0.27 2.28
C ARG A 240 19.57 0.48 0.84
N LYS A 241 20.89 0.57 0.65
CA LYS A 241 21.51 0.68 -0.68
C LYS A 241 21.14 -0.52 -1.56
N MET A 242 21.31 -1.74 -1.06
CA MET A 242 21.05 -2.95 -1.84
C MET A 242 19.59 -3.08 -2.26
N VAL A 243 18.64 -2.82 -1.36
CA VAL A 243 17.20 -2.82 -1.65
C VAL A 243 16.84 -1.80 -2.72
N ALA A 244 17.44 -0.62 -2.67
CA ALA A 244 17.22 0.42 -3.68
C ALA A 244 17.69 -0.05 -5.07
N PHE A 245 18.92 -0.56 -5.19
CA PHE A 245 19.44 -1.06 -6.47
C PHE A 245 18.65 -2.28 -6.98
N THR A 246 18.32 -3.23 -6.10
CA THR A 246 17.57 -4.45 -6.46
C THR A 246 16.13 -4.14 -6.87
N SER A 247 15.58 -2.96 -6.53
CA SER A 247 14.27 -2.52 -7.03
C SER A 247 14.23 -2.30 -8.56
N THR A 248 15.39 -2.10 -9.19
CA THR A 248 15.49 -1.79 -10.63
C THR A 248 16.41 -2.74 -11.40
N ILE A 249 17.41 -3.34 -10.74
CA ILE A 249 18.45 -4.18 -11.35
C ILE A 249 18.37 -5.61 -10.81
N ASP A 250 18.46 -6.59 -11.70
CA ASP A 250 18.58 -8.01 -11.33
C ASP A 250 20.01 -8.35 -10.92
N VAL A 251 20.31 -8.11 -9.66
CA VAL A 251 21.61 -8.42 -9.02
C VAL A 251 21.80 -9.94 -8.83
N ALA A 252 20.71 -10.70 -8.73
CA ALA A 252 20.71 -12.12 -8.40
C ALA A 252 21.26 -13.01 -9.53
N VAL A 253 21.46 -12.46 -10.73
CA VAL A 253 22.14 -13.15 -11.83
C VAL A 253 23.61 -13.43 -11.50
N LYS A 254 24.26 -12.53 -10.76
CA LYS A 254 25.69 -12.65 -10.41
C LYS A 254 25.91 -12.93 -8.93
N TRP A 255 25.07 -12.39 -8.05
CA TRP A 255 25.26 -12.47 -6.61
C TRP A 255 23.96 -12.87 -5.93
N ASP A 256 23.91 -14.12 -5.48
CA ASP A 256 22.76 -14.68 -4.81
C ASP A 256 22.91 -14.54 -3.29
N PHE A 257 22.07 -13.71 -2.68
CA PHE A 257 22.10 -13.42 -1.25
C PHE A 257 21.05 -14.22 -0.45
N TRP A 258 20.31 -15.11 -1.10
CA TRP A 258 19.14 -15.75 -0.52
C TRP A 258 19.43 -16.45 0.81
N ASP A 259 20.38 -17.39 0.81
CA ASP A 259 20.66 -18.21 2.00
C ASP A 259 21.20 -17.34 3.15
N MET A 260 22.10 -16.39 2.87
CA MET A 260 22.61 -15.45 3.88
C MET A 260 21.47 -14.59 4.48
N CYS A 261 20.52 -14.12 3.67
CA CYS A 261 19.39 -13.35 4.18
C CYS A 261 18.43 -14.23 5.00
N MET A 262 18.23 -15.49 4.62
CA MET A 262 17.43 -16.43 5.39
C MET A 262 18.06 -16.74 6.75
N ASP A 263 19.38 -16.87 6.81
CA ASP A 263 20.11 -17.09 8.06
C ASP A 263 20.02 -15.85 8.97
N LEU A 264 20.12 -14.64 8.41
CA LEU A 264 19.89 -13.39 9.15
C LEU A 264 18.48 -13.34 9.76
N LEU A 265 17.45 -13.60 8.96
CA LEU A 265 16.07 -13.51 9.45
C LEU A 265 15.72 -14.58 10.49
N GLN A 266 16.32 -15.77 10.39
CA GLN A 266 16.19 -16.81 11.41
C GLN A 266 16.80 -16.40 12.75
N ASN A 267 17.79 -15.49 12.72
CA ASN A 267 18.45 -14.93 13.89
C ASN A 267 18.03 -13.45 14.13
N SER A 268 16.84 -13.05 13.68
CA SER A 268 16.34 -11.68 13.79
C SER A 268 16.14 -11.19 15.22
N ASN A 269 16.08 -12.10 16.19
CA ASN A 269 16.10 -11.79 17.63
C ASN A 269 17.41 -11.12 18.10
N ARG A 270 18.46 -11.14 17.27
CA ARG A 270 19.73 -10.44 17.52
C ARG A 270 19.72 -8.98 17.07
N PHE A 271 18.72 -8.57 16.29
CA PHE A 271 18.57 -7.19 15.85
C PHE A 271 17.83 -6.36 16.90
N GLN A 272 18.26 -5.12 17.12
CA GLN A 272 17.58 -4.19 17.99
C GLN A 272 16.51 -3.39 17.22
N SER A 273 16.74 -3.17 15.93
CA SER A 273 15.90 -2.38 15.05
C SER A 273 15.00 -3.23 14.14
N ALA A 274 13.71 -2.92 14.14
CA ALA A 274 12.76 -3.51 13.22
C ALA A 274 13.07 -3.14 11.75
N ASP A 275 13.70 -1.99 11.50
CA ASP A 275 14.08 -1.55 10.15
C ASP A 275 14.99 -2.58 9.46
N LEU A 276 15.93 -3.19 10.19
CA LEU A 276 16.86 -4.16 9.63
C LEU A 276 16.12 -5.45 9.23
N VAL A 277 15.18 -5.91 10.07
CA VAL A 277 14.26 -7.00 9.72
C VAL A 277 13.51 -6.65 8.44
N GLU A 278 12.90 -5.46 8.36
CA GLU A 278 12.12 -5.04 7.21
C GLU A 278 12.94 -4.98 5.91
N LYS A 279 14.14 -4.36 5.94
CA LYS A 279 14.98 -4.29 4.74
C LYS A 279 15.48 -5.66 4.31
N THR A 280 15.75 -6.56 5.26
CA THR A 280 16.16 -7.94 4.94
C THR A 280 15.00 -8.73 4.32
N VAL A 281 13.78 -8.59 4.85
CA VAL A 281 12.57 -9.18 4.25
C VAL A 281 12.31 -8.60 2.86
N LEU A 282 12.44 -7.29 2.69
CA LEU A 282 12.23 -6.62 1.41
C LEU A 282 13.25 -7.06 0.36
N LEU A 283 14.52 -7.24 0.74
CA LEU A 283 15.53 -7.80 -0.17
C LEU A 283 15.16 -9.22 -0.59
N CYS A 284 14.78 -10.10 0.34
CA CYS A 284 14.32 -11.45 0.01
C CYS A 284 13.11 -11.41 -0.95
N PHE A 285 12.15 -10.54 -0.69
CA PHE A 285 10.99 -10.35 -1.56
C PHE A 285 11.40 -9.95 -2.98
N GLN A 286 12.32 -8.98 -3.12
CA GLN A 286 12.80 -8.54 -4.43
C GLN A 286 13.58 -9.63 -5.15
N LEU A 287 14.44 -10.39 -4.45
CA LEU A 287 15.16 -11.54 -5.03
C LEU A 287 14.18 -12.58 -5.58
N LEU A 288 13.16 -12.95 -4.80
CA LEU A 288 12.11 -13.88 -5.24
C LEU A 288 11.28 -13.32 -6.41
N SER A 289 11.03 -12.01 -6.41
CA SER A 289 10.34 -11.33 -7.52
C SER A 289 11.15 -11.38 -8.81
N TRP A 290 12.47 -11.23 -8.74
CA TRP A 290 13.36 -11.39 -9.89
C TRP A 290 13.44 -12.85 -10.36
N ASP A 291 13.51 -13.82 -9.44
CA ASP A 291 13.39 -15.25 -9.79
C ASP A 291 12.09 -15.51 -10.56
N MET A 292 10.98 -14.96 -10.08
CA MET A 292 9.68 -15.08 -10.71
C MET A 292 9.63 -14.42 -12.09
N LYS A 293 10.21 -13.22 -12.24
CA LYS A 293 10.28 -12.52 -13.53
C LYS A 293 11.10 -13.31 -14.55
N ARG A 294 12.22 -13.91 -14.12
CA ARG A 294 13.05 -14.78 -14.97
C ARG A 294 12.29 -16.05 -15.37
N PHE A 295 11.58 -16.65 -14.43
CA PHE A 295 10.71 -17.81 -14.67
C PHE A 295 9.64 -17.48 -15.72
N VAL A 296 8.86 -16.41 -15.55
CA VAL A 296 7.81 -16.01 -16.52
C VAL A 296 8.39 -15.67 -17.89
N ALA A 297 9.58 -15.08 -17.96
CA ALA A 297 10.24 -14.74 -19.23
C ALA A 297 10.91 -15.94 -19.93
N ALA A 298 11.10 -17.07 -19.25
CA ALA A 298 11.75 -18.24 -19.82
C ALA A 298 10.87 -18.90 -20.89
N GLN A 299 11.50 -19.35 -21.98
CA GLN A 299 10.81 -20.08 -23.05
C GLN A 299 10.29 -21.45 -22.56
N GLU A 300 11.02 -22.09 -21.66
CA GLU A 300 10.69 -23.39 -21.08
C GLU A 300 10.85 -23.36 -19.56
N GLN A 301 9.86 -23.91 -18.86
CA GLN A 301 9.86 -23.97 -17.40
C GLN A 301 10.51 -25.26 -16.91
N LYS A 302 11.80 -25.15 -16.55
CA LYS A 302 12.58 -26.28 -16.05
C LYS A 302 12.14 -26.65 -14.63
N GLU A 303 12.07 -27.95 -14.37
CA GLU A 303 11.67 -28.51 -13.07
C GLU A 303 12.57 -28.02 -11.93
N GLU A 304 13.88 -27.92 -12.16
CA GLU A 304 14.85 -27.38 -11.20
C GLU A 304 14.54 -25.94 -10.77
N THR A 305 14.13 -25.09 -11.72
CA THR A 305 13.74 -23.70 -11.44
C THR A 305 12.44 -23.63 -10.66
N ILE A 306 11.48 -24.51 -10.98
CA ILE A 306 10.21 -24.63 -10.26
C ILE A 306 10.46 -25.05 -8.81
N GLU A 307 11.30 -26.05 -8.57
CA GLU A 307 11.63 -26.52 -7.22
C GLU A 307 12.41 -25.47 -6.41
N LEU A 308 13.33 -24.74 -7.05
CA LEU A 308 14.02 -23.62 -6.41
C LEU A 308 13.03 -22.53 -5.96
N LEU A 309 12.15 -22.09 -6.86
CA LEU A 309 11.10 -21.12 -6.54
C LEU A 309 10.20 -21.59 -5.42
N ARG A 310 9.76 -22.86 -5.46
CA ARG A 310 8.94 -23.46 -4.41
C ARG A 310 9.65 -23.40 -3.05
N LYS A 311 10.91 -23.84 -3.00
CA LYS A 311 11.73 -23.82 -1.78
C LYS A 311 11.85 -22.40 -1.23
N ARG A 312 12.20 -21.43 -2.07
CA ARG A 312 12.36 -20.02 -1.69
C ARG A 312 11.06 -19.43 -1.15
N ARG A 313 9.97 -19.58 -1.90
CA ARG A 313 8.63 -19.17 -1.48
C ARG A 313 8.25 -19.73 -0.11
N ASP A 314 8.45 -21.04 0.11
CA ASP A 314 8.05 -21.69 1.36
C ASP A 314 8.92 -21.25 2.55
N GLN A 315 10.23 -21.07 2.33
CA GLN A 315 11.14 -20.51 3.33
C GLN A 315 10.74 -19.08 3.71
N PHE A 316 10.48 -18.23 2.71
CA PHE A 316 10.07 -16.84 2.90
C PHE A 316 8.79 -16.76 3.73
N LEU A 317 7.74 -17.50 3.35
CA LEU A 317 6.46 -17.50 4.06
C LEU A 317 6.60 -18.03 5.49
N LYS A 318 7.44 -19.05 5.71
CA LYS A 318 7.67 -19.60 7.06
C LYS A 318 8.32 -18.56 7.97
N VAL A 319 9.38 -17.91 7.51
CA VAL A 319 10.14 -16.93 8.30
C VAL A 319 9.33 -15.68 8.56
N THR A 320 8.70 -15.11 7.53
CA THR A 320 7.87 -13.89 7.68
C THR A 320 6.62 -14.12 8.52
N LYS A 321 6.03 -15.33 8.49
CA LYS A 321 4.97 -15.72 9.43
C LYS A 321 5.44 -15.72 10.89
N SER A 322 6.68 -16.14 11.17
CA SER A 322 7.24 -16.06 12.54
C SER A 322 7.41 -14.60 12.94
N ILE A 323 7.94 -13.77 12.05
CA ILE A 323 8.13 -12.33 12.30
C ILE A 323 6.80 -11.65 12.65
N LEU A 324 5.74 -11.91 11.89
CA LEU A 324 4.40 -11.36 12.21
C LEU A 324 3.82 -11.85 13.53
N ARG A 325 4.21 -13.05 14.00
CA ARG A 325 3.76 -13.58 15.30
C ARG A 325 4.50 -12.93 16.46
N ASP A 326 5.80 -12.70 16.27
CA ASP A 326 6.71 -12.30 17.36
C ASP A 326 6.78 -10.76 17.52
N GLN A 327 6.40 -9.99 16.48
CA GLN A 327 6.44 -8.52 16.49
C GLN A 327 5.07 -7.91 16.12
N ALA A 328 4.56 -7.03 16.99
CA ALA A 328 3.27 -6.38 16.81
C ALA A 328 3.32 -5.10 15.94
N ALA A 329 4.48 -4.44 15.85
CA ALA A 329 4.68 -3.17 15.12
C ALA A 329 6.08 -3.12 14.47
N GLY A 330 6.25 -2.28 13.44
CA GLY A 330 7.53 -2.10 12.75
C GLY A 330 7.88 -3.18 11.72
N VAL A 331 6.92 -4.06 11.38
CA VAL A 331 7.07 -5.14 10.38
C VAL A 331 5.99 -5.07 9.30
N GLU A 332 5.43 -3.87 9.07
CA GLU A 332 4.39 -3.65 8.08
C GLU A 332 4.85 -3.97 6.66
N ASN A 333 6.12 -3.74 6.31
CA ASN A 333 6.66 -4.16 5.03
C ASN A 333 6.71 -5.68 4.89
N ALA A 334 6.96 -6.43 5.98
CA ALA A 334 6.91 -7.89 5.94
C ALA A 334 5.49 -8.39 5.66
N PHE A 335 4.48 -7.78 6.28
CA PHE A 335 3.08 -8.05 5.96
C PHE A 335 2.75 -7.76 4.50
N MET A 336 3.16 -6.60 3.99
CA MET A 336 2.92 -6.22 2.58
C MET A 336 3.55 -7.24 1.62
N CYS A 337 4.81 -7.63 1.88
CA CYS A 337 5.52 -8.62 1.08
C CYS A 337 4.85 -10.01 1.15
N ILE A 338 4.38 -10.46 2.32
CA ILE A 338 3.60 -11.72 2.43
C ILE A 338 2.40 -11.66 1.50
N CYS A 339 1.61 -10.60 1.58
CA CYS A 339 0.41 -10.47 0.77
C CYS A 339 0.72 -10.48 -0.73
N ASP A 340 1.77 -9.78 -1.17
CA ASP A 340 2.20 -9.76 -2.57
C ASP A 340 2.71 -11.13 -3.03
N ILE A 341 3.47 -11.87 -2.20
CA ILE A 341 3.90 -13.24 -2.52
C ILE A 341 2.71 -14.19 -2.64
N LEU A 342 1.71 -14.09 -1.75
CA LEU A 342 0.50 -14.90 -1.84
C LEU A 342 -0.25 -14.63 -3.17
N ILE A 343 -0.30 -13.38 -3.62
CA ILE A 343 -0.90 -12.99 -4.91
C ILE A 343 -0.04 -13.45 -6.10
N MET A 344 1.28 -13.32 -6.01
CA MET A 344 2.22 -13.68 -7.06
C MET A 344 2.20 -15.19 -7.36
N PHE A 345 2.10 -16.01 -6.32
CA PHE A 345 2.04 -17.47 -6.40
C PHE A 345 0.59 -18.01 -6.32
N ASN A 346 -0.36 -17.26 -6.86
CA ASN A 346 -1.77 -17.66 -6.92
C ASN A 346 -1.98 -18.84 -7.90
N TRP A 347 -3.04 -19.64 -7.71
CA TRP A 347 -3.42 -20.75 -8.57
C TRP A 347 -3.56 -20.38 -10.05
N LYS A 348 -3.88 -19.11 -10.34
CA LYS A 348 -3.94 -18.59 -11.72
C LYS A 348 -2.61 -18.66 -12.45
N LEU A 349 -1.48 -18.72 -11.74
CA LEU A 349 -0.16 -18.90 -12.34
C LEU A 349 -0.07 -20.18 -13.18
N ALA A 350 -0.72 -21.25 -12.71
CA ALA A 350 -0.68 -22.54 -13.36
C ALA A 350 -1.84 -22.75 -14.36
N ALA A 351 -2.69 -21.73 -14.57
CA ALA A 351 -3.90 -21.85 -15.39
C ALA A 351 -3.60 -22.10 -16.88
N ASP A 352 -2.47 -21.59 -17.37
CA ASP A 352 -2.05 -21.76 -18.76
C ASP A 352 -1.33 -23.11 -19.01
N TYR A 353 -1.10 -23.90 -17.96
CA TYR A 353 -0.40 -25.18 -18.02
C TYR A 353 -1.36 -26.36 -17.89
N GLY A 354 -1.03 -27.49 -18.53
CA GLY A 354 -1.77 -28.74 -18.36
C GLY A 354 -1.80 -29.21 -16.90
N PRO A 355 -2.80 -30.01 -16.49
CA PRO A 355 -2.99 -30.42 -15.09
C PRO A 355 -1.82 -31.20 -14.49
N ASP A 356 -1.05 -31.90 -15.33
CA ASP A 356 0.11 -32.71 -14.90
C ASP A 356 1.44 -31.93 -14.93
N HIS A 357 1.40 -30.63 -15.27
CA HIS A 357 2.62 -29.82 -15.35
C HIS A 357 3.14 -29.46 -13.95
N HIS A 358 4.46 -29.56 -13.75
CA HIS A 358 5.03 -29.36 -12.40
C HIS A 358 4.80 -27.97 -11.80
N VAL A 359 4.52 -26.95 -12.63
CA VAL A 359 4.22 -25.57 -12.17
C VAL A 359 3.06 -25.49 -11.18
N HIS A 360 2.14 -26.46 -11.19
CA HIS A 360 1.05 -26.51 -10.20
C HIS A 360 1.55 -26.53 -8.75
N VAL A 361 2.79 -27.00 -8.47
CA VAL A 361 3.38 -26.95 -7.13
C VAL A 361 3.70 -25.53 -6.64
N LEU A 362 3.78 -24.55 -7.55
CA LEU A 362 3.99 -23.14 -7.24
C LEU A 362 2.73 -22.45 -6.76
N ALA A 363 1.54 -23.00 -7.01
CA ALA A 363 0.30 -22.44 -6.49
C ALA A 363 0.22 -22.60 -4.97
N ILE A 364 0.06 -21.50 -4.25
CA ILE A 364 -0.13 -21.52 -2.80
C ILE A 364 -1.59 -21.77 -2.47
N LYS A 365 -1.80 -22.65 -1.47
CA LYS A 365 -3.04 -22.70 -0.71
C LYS A 365 -2.77 -22.17 0.69
N VAL A 366 -3.41 -21.06 1.04
CA VAL A 366 -3.24 -20.44 2.36
C VAL A 366 -3.89 -21.32 3.42
N ASP A 367 -3.13 -21.71 4.44
CA ASP A 367 -3.62 -22.50 5.56
C ASP A 367 -4.29 -21.63 6.63
N LYS A 368 -5.09 -22.24 7.50
CA LYS A 368 -5.82 -21.49 8.54
C LYS A 368 -4.90 -20.72 9.49
N ASP A 369 -3.71 -21.26 9.76
CA ASP A 369 -2.74 -20.62 10.65
C ASP A 369 -2.26 -19.29 10.05
N MET A 370 -1.84 -19.28 8.79
CA MET A 370 -1.48 -18.05 8.07
C MET A 370 -2.65 -17.07 7.98
N ILE A 371 -3.88 -17.55 7.73
CA ILE A 371 -5.07 -16.69 7.70
C ILE A 371 -5.26 -15.99 9.05
N CYS A 372 -5.18 -16.74 10.16
CA CYS A 372 -5.28 -16.17 11.50
C CYS A 372 -4.20 -15.11 11.71
N ARG A 373 -2.93 -15.39 11.41
CA ARG A 373 -1.82 -14.45 11.62
C ARG A 373 -1.96 -13.15 10.83
N ILE A 374 -2.27 -13.23 9.54
CA ILE A 374 -2.48 -12.04 8.71
C ILE A 374 -3.69 -11.24 9.21
N THR A 375 -4.74 -11.93 9.67
CA THR A 375 -5.94 -11.28 10.21
C THR A 375 -5.67 -10.58 11.53
N GLU A 376 -5.01 -11.25 12.48
CA GLU A 376 -4.58 -10.69 13.77
C GLU A 376 -3.75 -9.42 13.55
N PHE A 377 -2.74 -9.49 12.68
CA PHE A 377 -1.89 -8.34 12.36
C PHE A 377 -2.70 -7.13 11.86
N VAL A 378 -3.67 -7.35 10.96
CA VAL A 378 -4.53 -6.28 10.44
C VAL A 378 -5.43 -5.72 11.54
N MET A 379 -5.99 -6.56 12.40
CA MET A 379 -6.82 -6.10 13.52
C MET A 379 -6.01 -5.21 14.47
N ASP A 380 -4.78 -5.61 14.79
CA ASP A 380 -3.92 -4.93 15.76
C ASP A 380 -3.28 -3.64 15.22
N ASN A 381 -3.06 -3.54 13.91
CA ASN A 381 -2.35 -2.40 13.31
C ASN A 381 -3.27 -1.39 12.58
N VAL A 382 -4.42 -1.83 12.07
CA VAL A 382 -5.34 -0.97 11.30
C VAL A 382 -6.46 -0.42 12.19
N PHE A 383 -7.13 -1.29 12.96
CA PHE A 383 -8.35 -0.95 13.68
C PHE A 383 -8.09 -0.54 15.13
N VAL A 384 -7.20 0.43 15.30
CA VAL A 384 -6.79 0.96 16.61
C VAL A 384 -7.51 2.28 16.90
N LEU A 385 -8.15 2.40 18.07
CA LEU A 385 -8.75 3.67 18.50
C LEU A 385 -7.66 4.71 18.78
N GLU A 386 -7.89 5.96 18.36
CA GLU A 386 -7.00 7.09 18.62
C GLU A 386 -7.05 7.59 20.07
N GLU A 387 -7.79 6.91 20.97
CA GLU A 387 -7.95 7.29 22.38
C GLU A 387 -6.66 7.21 23.21
N ASN A 388 -5.55 6.76 22.63
CA ASN A 388 -4.23 6.86 23.25
C ASN A 388 -3.69 8.29 23.05
N ASP A 389 -3.44 9.00 24.16
CA ASP A 389 -2.90 10.38 24.22
C ASP A 389 -1.76 10.63 23.21
N ASN A 390 -0.91 9.62 22.98
CA ASN A 390 0.23 9.67 22.06
C ASN A 390 -0.12 10.00 20.59
N VAL A 391 -1.32 9.66 20.09
CA VAL A 391 -1.71 9.92 18.69
C VAL A 391 -2.22 11.35 18.50
N HIS A 392 -2.86 11.90 19.52
CA HIS A 392 -3.34 13.28 19.51
C HIS A 392 -2.20 14.31 19.58
N ASP A 393 -1.09 13.93 20.22
CA ASP A 393 0.13 14.76 20.33
C ASP A 393 1.02 14.72 19.07
N MET A 394 0.75 13.83 18.10
CA MET A 394 1.51 13.78 16.85
C MET A 394 1.24 14.97 15.95
N ALA A 395 2.28 15.42 15.23
CA ALA A 395 2.15 16.44 14.22
C ALA A 395 1.22 15.97 13.08
N GLU A 396 0.45 16.90 12.50
CA GLU A 396 -0.44 16.63 11.36
C GLU A 396 0.18 15.78 10.22
N PRO A 397 1.42 16.05 9.73
CA PRO A 397 2.02 15.23 8.68
C PRO A 397 2.25 13.77 9.10
N GLU A 398 2.65 13.52 10.35
CA GLU A 398 2.89 12.16 10.87
C GLU A 398 1.58 11.39 10.98
N ARG A 399 0.51 12.05 11.45
CA ARG A 399 -0.84 11.47 11.49
C ARG A 399 -1.34 11.09 10.09
N ILE A 400 -1.14 11.95 9.10
CA ILE A 400 -1.50 11.66 7.70
C ILE A 400 -0.72 10.46 7.17
N GLN A 401 0.59 10.37 7.43
CA GLN A 401 1.41 9.24 7.01
C GLN A 401 0.98 7.93 7.68
N LEU A 402 0.71 7.96 8.99
CA LEU A 402 0.20 6.79 9.73
C LEU A 402 -1.13 6.31 9.15
N MET A 403 -2.06 7.23 8.85
CA MET A 403 -3.33 6.88 8.24
C MET A 403 -3.17 6.30 6.83
N ALA A 404 -2.29 6.88 6.01
CA ALA A 404 -1.95 6.33 4.71
C ALA A 404 -1.39 4.90 4.84
N LYS A 405 -0.50 4.66 5.82
CA LYS A 405 0.05 3.32 6.13
C LYS A 405 -1.04 2.32 6.49
N ARG A 406 -1.94 2.67 7.43
CA ARG A 406 -3.07 1.81 7.84
C ARG A 406 -4.02 1.50 6.68
N ARG A 407 -4.35 2.50 5.86
CA ARG A 407 -5.17 2.33 4.65
C ARG A 407 -4.52 1.37 3.66
N ASN A 408 -3.20 1.47 3.47
CA ASN A 408 -2.45 0.56 2.59
C ASN A 408 -2.48 -0.89 3.09
N LEU A 409 -2.29 -1.11 4.40
CA LEU A 409 -2.39 -2.45 5.01
C LEU A 409 -3.77 -3.09 4.76
N LEU A 410 -4.84 -2.34 5.02
CA LEU A 410 -6.20 -2.85 4.83
C LEU A 410 -6.51 -3.11 3.35
N ALA A 411 -6.07 -2.23 2.46
CA ALA A 411 -6.23 -2.43 1.02
C ALA A 411 -5.50 -3.70 0.56
N GLN A 412 -4.29 -3.94 1.07
CA GLN A 412 -3.51 -5.13 0.74
C GLN A 412 -4.15 -6.41 1.28
N TYR A 413 -4.63 -6.41 2.52
CA TYR A 413 -5.41 -7.50 3.08
C TYR A 413 -6.67 -7.79 2.25
N SER A 414 -7.40 -6.74 1.86
CA SER A 414 -8.62 -6.84 1.06
C SER A 414 -8.37 -7.51 -0.29
N LYS A 415 -7.23 -7.25 -0.94
CA LYS A 415 -6.85 -7.89 -2.20
C LYS A 415 -6.80 -9.41 -2.07
N LEU A 416 -6.41 -9.97 -0.93
CA LEU A 416 -6.32 -11.42 -0.75
C LEU A 416 -7.68 -12.12 -0.92
N PHE A 417 -8.78 -11.49 -0.49
CA PHE A 417 -10.14 -11.98 -0.76
C PHE A 417 -10.51 -11.81 -2.23
N ILE A 418 -10.21 -10.64 -2.82
CA ILE A 418 -10.55 -10.30 -4.21
C ILE A 418 -9.85 -11.24 -5.21
N TYR A 419 -8.62 -11.66 -4.91
CA TYR A 419 -7.87 -12.64 -5.69
C TYR A 419 -8.22 -14.10 -5.39
N GLY A 420 -9.16 -14.34 -4.46
CA GLY A 420 -9.66 -15.67 -4.11
C GLY A 420 -8.69 -16.52 -3.30
N LEU A 421 -7.74 -15.90 -2.61
CA LEU A 421 -6.76 -16.58 -1.76
C LEU A 421 -7.33 -16.85 -0.37
N LEU A 422 -8.12 -15.90 0.15
CA LEU A 422 -8.83 -16.02 1.41
C LEU A 422 -10.30 -16.35 1.19
N PRO A 423 -10.87 -17.32 1.93
CA PRO A 423 -12.32 -17.53 1.97
C PRO A 423 -13.06 -16.26 2.39
N VAL A 424 -14.16 -15.92 1.71
CA VAL A 424 -14.96 -14.73 2.03
C VAL A 424 -15.45 -14.71 3.48
N ILE A 425 -15.67 -15.89 4.08
CA ILE A 425 -16.09 -15.99 5.48
C ILE A 425 -15.06 -15.40 6.47
N ASP A 426 -13.77 -15.40 6.12
CA ASP A 426 -12.72 -14.88 6.99
C ASP A 426 -12.70 -13.33 6.99
N SER A 427 -13.47 -12.67 6.12
CA SER A 427 -13.66 -11.20 6.14
C SER A 427 -14.50 -10.69 7.31
N VAL A 428 -15.13 -11.59 8.07
CA VAL A 428 -15.99 -11.27 9.23
C VAL A 428 -15.33 -10.28 10.20
N GLY A 429 -14.04 -10.45 10.48
CA GLY A 429 -13.31 -9.54 11.38
C GLY A 429 -13.35 -8.08 10.89
N VAL A 430 -13.10 -7.85 9.60
CA VAL A 430 -13.15 -6.51 8.98
C VAL A 430 -14.58 -5.98 8.92
N LEU A 431 -15.53 -6.85 8.58
CA LEU A 431 -16.94 -6.46 8.49
C LEU A 431 -17.50 -5.96 9.82
N ARG A 432 -17.06 -6.52 10.96
CA ARG A 432 -17.46 -6.04 12.29
C ARG A 432 -17.01 -4.60 12.57
N GLN A 433 -15.91 -4.16 11.95
CA GLN A 433 -15.35 -2.81 12.11
C GLN A 433 -16.00 -1.75 11.20
N PHE A 434 -16.95 -2.16 10.35
CA PHE A 434 -17.46 -1.36 9.24
C PHE A 434 -18.11 -0.03 9.67
N THR A 435 -18.85 -0.01 10.78
CA THR A 435 -19.48 1.22 11.30
C THR A 435 -18.47 2.08 12.04
N ARG A 436 -17.65 1.47 12.91
CA ARG A 436 -16.73 2.16 13.82
C ARG A 436 -15.65 2.96 13.07
N PHE A 437 -15.03 2.34 12.06
CA PHE A 437 -13.93 2.96 11.30
C PHE A 437 -14.37 3.39 9.90
N PHE A 438 -15.63 3.77 9.74
CA PHE A 438 -16.18 4.11 8.43
C PHE A 438 -15.58 5.40 7.84
N SER A 439 -15.26 6.39 8.66
CA SER A 439 -14.61 7.63 8.22
C SER A 439 -13.26 7.35 7.57
N ASP A 440 -12.50 6.43 8.16
CA ASP A 440 -11.09 6.24 7.83
C ASP A 440 -10.89 5.17 6.76
N PHE A 441 -11.75 4.14 6.75
CA PHE A 441 -11.60 2.95 5.90
C PHE A 441 -12.87 2.56 5.12
N GLY A 442 -13.96 3.34 5.23
CA GLY A 442 -15.27 2.95 4.69
C GLY A 442 -15.30 2.76 3.18
N ASP A 443 -14.47 3.47 2.42
CA ASP A 443 -14.31 3.28 0.97
C ASP A 443 -13.67 1.92 0.62
N ILE A 444 -12.59 1.55 1.32
CA ILE A 444 -11.90 0.26 1.15
C ILE A 444 -12.82 -0.89 1.56
N MET A 445 -13.47 -0.81 2.71
CA MET A 445 -14.37 -1.87 3.21
C MET A 445 -15.60 -2.04 2.31
N LYS A 446 -16.17 -0.94 1.79
CA LYS A 446 -17.25 -1.01 0.79
C LYS A 446 -16.79 -1.70 -0.48
N HIS A 447 -15.60 -1.38 -0.97
CA HIS A 447 -15.06 -2.00 -2.17
C HIS A 447 -14.82 -3.49 -1.97
N LEU A 448 -14.25 -3.89 -0.83
CA LEU A 448 -14.09 -5.30 -0.44
C LEU A 448 -15.45 -6.02 -0.44
N LEU A 449 -16.44 -5.47 0.28
CA LEU A 449 -17.77 -6.07 0.39
C LEU A 449 -18.44 -6.21 -0.99
N GLN A 450 -18.31 -5.20 -1.86
CA GLN A 450 -18.81 -5.25 -3.23
C GLN A 450 -18.13 -6.38 -4.02
N LYS A 451 -16.80 -6.48 -3.96
CA LYS A 451 -16.05 -7.49 -4.71
C LYS A 451 -16.32 -8.91 -4.21
N CYS A 452 -16.42 -9.12 -2.90
CA CYS A 452 -16.83 -10.39 -2.33
C CYS A 452 -18.21 -10.82 -2.86
N ARG A 453 -19.17 -9.88 -2.98
CA ARG A 453 -20.51 -10.17 -3.54
C ARG A 453 -20.48 -10.48 -5.03
N GLU A 454 -19.63 -9.81 -5.80
CA GLU A 454 -19.44 -10.08 -7.23
C GLU A 454 -18.87 -11.49 -7.44
N MET A 455 -18.00 -11.95 -6.54
CA MET A 455 -17.38 -13.28 -6.60
C MET A 455 -18.29 -14.39 -6.07
N ASP A 456 -18.84 -14.22 -4.87
CA ASP A 456 -19.69 -15.21 -4.21
C ASP A 456 -20.72 -14.52 -3.29
N LYS A 457 -21.93 -14.36 -3.82
CA LYS A 457 -23.07 -13.78 -3.08
C LYS A 457 -23.44 -14.59 -1.85
N TRP A 458 -23.33 -15.91 -1.92
CA TRP A 458 -23.76 -16.81 -0.85
C TRP A 458 -22.78 -16.77 0.31
N ALA A 459 -21.48 -16.90 0.02
CA ALA A 459 -20.44 -16.79 1.05
C ALA A 459 -20.41 -15.40 1.67
N THR A 460 -20.66 -14.35 0.89
CA THR A 460 -20.76 -12.98 1.44
C THR A 460 -21.97 -12.80 2.35
N ALA A 461 -23.14 -13.35 1.98
CA ALA A 461 -24.30 -13.34 2.86
C ALA A 461 -24.02 -14.03 4.20
N LYS A 462 -23.30 -15.16 4.16
CA LYS A 462 -22.82 -15.82 5.38
C LYS A 462 -21.88 -14.91 6.17
N ALA A 463 -20.85 -14.34 5.55
CA ALA A 463 -19.95 -13.43 6.23
C ALA A 463 -20.68 -12.26 6.92
N ILE A 464 -21.68 -11.67 6.26
CA ILE A 464 -22.51 -10.61 6.83
C ILE A 464 -23.24 -11.08 8.09
N VAL A 465 -23.98 -12.20 8.02
CA VAL A 465 -24.76 -12.66 9.18
C VAL A 465 -23.85 -13.12 10.32
N PHE A 466 -22.72 -13.76 10.02
CA PHE A 466 -21.72 -14.13 11.04
C PHE A 466 -21.06 -12.91 11.69
N ALA A 467 -20.80 -11.83 10.94
CA ALA A 467 -20.31 -10.58 11.53
C ALA A 467 -21.31 -10.00 12.54
N LEU A 468 -22.61 -10.00 12.20
CA LEU A 468 -23.66 -9.53 13.11
C LEU A 468 -23.82 -10.44 14.33
N ILE A 469 -23.79 -11.76 14.14
CA ILE A 469 -23.85 -12.74 15.23
C ILE A 469 -22.67 -12.56 16.18
N ASN A 470 -21.44 -12.52 15.66
CA ASN A 470 -20.24 -12.39 16.48
C ASN A 470 -20.22 -11.06 17.26
N SER A 471 -20.65 -9.96 16.64
CA SER A 471 -20.80 -8.68 17.34
C SER A 471 -21.88 -8.75 18.41
N TYR A 472 -23.01 -9.44 18.18
CA TYR A 472 -24.05 -9.64 19.18
C TYR A 472 -23.57 -10.50 20.36
N GLU A 473 -22.85 -11.59 20.09
CA GLU A 473 -22.24 -12.44 21.13
C GLU A 473 -21.21 -11.68 21.97
N GLU A 474 -20.45 -10.77 21.35
CA GLU A 474 -19.54 -9.88 22.09
C GLU A 474 -20.28 -8.96 23.05
N LEU A 475 -21.44 -8.40 22.67
CA LEU A 475 -22.27 -7.60 23.59
C LEU A 475 -22.71 -8.39 24.82
N LYS A 476 -22.97 -9.69 24.66
CA LYS A 476 -23.37 -10.56 25.78
C LYS A 476 -22.26 -10.74 26.79
N LEU A 477 -21.01 -10.84 26.33
CA LEU A 477 -19.85 -10.99 27.22
C LEU A 477 -19.67 -9.78 28.15
N PHE A 478 -20.13 -8.59 27.74
CA PHE A 478 -20.10 -7.37 28.55
C PHE A 478 -21.33 -7.18 29.44
N SER A 479 -22.34 -8.05 29.33
CA SER A 479 -23.56 -8.00 30.14
C SER A 479 -23.48 -8.98 31.32
N GLU A 480 -23.79 -8.54 32.53
CA GLU A 480 -23.70 -9.38 33.75
C GLU A 480 -24.62 -10.62 33.68
N GLU A 481 -25.75 -10.52 32.98
CA GLU A 481 -26.76 -11.59 32.87
C GLU A 481 -26.72 -12.34 31.53
N SER A 482 -25.75 -12.08 30.65
CA SER A 482 -25.75 -12.59 29.25
C SER A 482 -27.00 -12.19 28.44
N VAL A 483 -27.70 -11.14 28.89
CA VAL A 483 -28.87 -10.53 28.24
C VAL A 483 -28.44 -9.21 27.61
N VAL A 484 -28.74 -9.05 26.33
CA VAL A 484 -28.38 -7.83 25.58
C VAL A 484 -29.43 -6.75 25.83
N ASP A 485 -28.99 -5.62 26.38
CA ASP A 485 -29.77 -4.39 26.50
C ASP A 485 -29.98 -3.72 25.13
N GLN A 486 -31.23 -3.65 24.68
CA GLN A 486 -31.63 -3.09 23.39
C GLN A 486 -31.49 -1.56 23.34
N ASP A 487 -31.51 -0.89 24.50
CA ASP A 487 -31.38 0.56 24.59
C ASP A 487 -29.91 1.01 24.68
N SER A 488 -28.98 0.06 24.83
CA SER A 488 -27.55 0.35 24.89
C SER A 488 -27.00 0.94 23.58
N GLU A 489 -26.05 1.87 23.70
CA GLU A 489 -25.37 2.47 22.54
C GLU A 489 -24.70 1.41 21.64
N ASN A 490 -24.14 0.37 22.26
CA ASN A 490 -23.48 -0.73 21.56
C ASN A 490 -24.48 -1.57 20.74
N PHE A 491 -25.69 -1.81 21.25
CA PHE A 491 -26.73 -2.48 20.48
C PHE A 491 -27.25 -1.61 19.33
N GLN A 492 -27.42 -0.31 19.55
CA GLN A 492 -27.80 0.63 18.48
C GLN A 492 -26.72 0.70 17.38
N ALA A 493 -25.43 0.63 17.75
CA ALA A 493 -24.33 0.54 16.80
C ALA A 493 -24.38 -0.76 15.96
N LEU A 494 -24.71 -1.90 16.58
CA LEU A 494 -24.93 -3.17 15.89
C LEU A 494 -26.12 -3.12 14.93
N ARG A 495 -27.22 -2.47 15.33
CA ARG A 495 -28.39 -2.26 14.48
C ARG A 495 -28.06 -1.38 13.28
N GLU A 496 -27.33 -0.29 13.47
CA GLU A 496 -26.85 0.55 12.36
C GLU A 496 -25.92 -0.21 11.42
N LEU A 497 -25.05 -1.09 11.94
CA LEU A 497 -24.23 -1.99 11.13
C LEU A 497 -25.11 -2.90 10.24
N ALA A 498 -26.13 -3.53 10.80
CA ALA A 498 -27.09 -4.35 10.06
C ALA A 498 -27.80 -3.57 8.96
N LYS A 499 -28.27 -2.35 9.28
CA LYS A 499 -28.89 -1.44 8.31
C LYS A 499 -27.95 -1.10 7.15
N ARG A 500 -26.69 -0.78 7.43
CA ARG A 500 -25.66 -0.53 6.40
C ARG A 500 -25.42 -1.75 5.51
N PHE A 501 -25.36 -2.95 6.08
CA PHE A 501 -25.26 -4.18 5.29
C PHE A 501 -26.51 -4.44 4.45
N ALA A 502 -27.71 -4.22 4.98
CA ALA A 502 -28.95 -4.35 4.21
C ALA A 502 -28.98 -3.39 3.01
N LEU A 503 -28.50 -2.16 3.18
CA LEU A 503 -28.38 -1.18 2.09
C LEU A 503 -27.39 -1.62 1.01
N SER A 504 -26.34 -2.38 1.36
CA SER A 504 -25.36 -2.87 0.38
C SER A 504 -26.00 -3.74 -0.71
N PHE A 505 -27.10 -4.46 -0.42
CA PHE A 505 -27.79 -5.30 -1.40
C PHE A 505 -28.46 -4.52 -2.55
N GLY A 506 -28.58 -3.19 -2.44
CA GLY A 506 -29.17 -2.34 -3.47
C GLY A 506 -30.69 -2.43 -3.52
N VAL A 507 -31.27 -2.15 -4.69
CA VAL A 507 -32.73 -2.14 -4.92
C VAL A 507 -33.25 -3.37 -5.69
N ASP A 508 -32.36 -4.10 -6.35
CA ASP A 508 -32.72 -5.29 -7.14
C ASP A 508 -32.86 -6.51 -6.22
N ASN A 509 -34.04 -6.64 -5.61
CA ASN A 509 -34.34 -7.71 -4.65
C ASN A 509 -34.28 -9.11 -5.31
N LEU A 510 -34.56 -9.22 -6.61
CA LEU A 510 -34.53 -10.49 -7.32
C LEU A 510 -33.12 -11.03 -7.45
N LYS A 511 -32.14 -10.18 -7.79
CA LYS A 511 -30.73 -10.58 -7.92
C LYS A 511 -30.08 -11.03 -6.60
N ASN A 512 -30.66 -10.65 -5.47
CA ASN A 512 -30.12 -10.91 -4.13
C ASN A 512 -30.99 -11.87 -3.30
N ARG A 513 -32.05 -12.45 -3.87
CA ARG A 513 -33.02 -13.25 -3.12
C ARG A 513 -32.39 -14.39 -2.31
N GLU A 514 -31.45 -15.12 -2.90
CA GLU A 514 -30.81 -16.28 -2.27
C GLU A 514 -29.90 -15.86 -1.11
N ALA A 515 -29.12 -14.80 -1.33
CA ALA A 515 -28.24 -14.21 -0.33
C ALA A 515 -29.04 -13.72 0.89
N LEU A 516 -30.14 -13.00 0.66
CA LEU A 516 -31.02 -12.53 1.74
C LEU A 516 -31.71 -13.70 2.47
N ALA A 517 -32.18 -14.71 1.74
CA ALA A 517 -32.78 -15.90 2.35
C ALA A 517 -31.79 -16.61 3.30
N VAL A 518 -30.50 -16.67 2.96
CA VAL A 518 -29.45 -17.23 3.82
C VAL A 518 -29.26 -16.40 5.09
N ILE A 519 -29.20 -15.08 5.00
CA ILE A 519 -29.10 -14.19 6.17
C ILE A 519 -30.26 -14.46 7.14
N HIS A 520 -31.49 -14.49 6.62
CA HIS A 520 -32.68 -14.77 7.43
C HIS A 520 -32.67 -16.18 8.03
N HIS A 521 -32.31 -17.20 7.25
CA HIS A 521 -32.28 -18.58 7.71
C HIS A 521 -31.25 -18.79 8.83
N ASP A 522 -30.01 -18.32 8.65
CA ASP A 522 -28.94 -18.49 9.63
C ASP A 522 -29.16 -17.58 10.86
N GLY A 523 -29.70 -16.37 10.67
CA GLY A 523 -30.11 -15.48 11.76
C GLY A 523 -31.24 -16.06 12.62
N ILE A 524 -32.27 -16.68 12.02
CA ILE A 524 -33.33 -17.38 12.76
C ILE A 524 -32.76 -18.55 13.55
N LYS A 525 -31.84 -19.32 12.96
CA LYS A 525 -31.18 -20.43 13.66
C LYS A 525 -30.42 -19.98 14.89
N PHE A 526 -29.71 -18.85 14.80
CA PHE A 526 -29.01 -18.26 15.92
C PHE A 526 -29.98 -17.72 16.99
N ALA A 527 -30.96 -16.90 16.58
CA ALA A 527 -31.93 -16.28 17.49
C ALA A 527 -32.75 -17.29 18.30
N LEU A 528 -33.03 -18.47 17.72
CA LEU A 528 -33.77 -19.56 18.36
C LEU A 528 -32.88 -20.70 18.89
N SER A 529 -31.55 -20.54 18.85
CA SER A 529 -30.56 -21.55 19.26
C SER A 529 -30.87 -22.96 18.69
N LEU A 530 -31.18 -23.03 17.40
CA LEU A 530 -31.57 -24.27 16.70
C LEU A 530 -30.39 -25.21 16.41
N ASP A 531 -29.15 -24.75 16.61
CA ASP A 531 -27.96 -25.58 16.45
C ASP A 531 -27.85 -26.59 17.61
N PRO A 532 -27.69 -27.90 17.33
CA PRO A 532 -27.50 -28.93 18.36
C PRO A 532 -26.38 -28.64 19.36
N LYS A 533 -25.33 -27.91 18.95
CA LYS A 533 -24.21 -27.53 19.83
C LYS A 533 -24.57 -26.41 20.82
N ALA A 534 -25.45 -25.49 20.42
CA ALA A 534 -25.91 -24.36 21.26
C ALA A 534 -26.97 -24.79 22.30
N ARG A 535 -27.76 -25.82 21.99
CA ARG A 535 -28.80 -26.36 22.89
C ARG A 535 -28.29 -26.98 24.19
N GLN A 536 -26.99 -27.28 24.29
CA GLN A 536 -26.41 -27.89 25.50
C GLN A 536 -26.02 -26.87 26.57
N THR A 537 -25.92 -25.57 26.23
CA THR A 537 -25.33 -24.53 27.10
C THR A 537 -26.19 -23.29 27.31
N GLN A 538 -27.22 -23.03 26.49
CA GLN A 538 -27.98 -21.77 26.52
C GLN A 538 -29.43 -21.96 27.01
N ARG A 539 -29.96 -21.00 27.78
CA ARG A 539 -31.40 -20.91 28.10
C ARG A 539 -32.20 -20.59 26.83
N THR A 540 -33.46 -21.00 26.79
CA THR A 540 -34.31 -21.03 25.58
C THR A 540 -34.65 -19.68 24.93
N HIS A 541 -34.17 -18.54 25.46
CA HIS A 541 -34.58 -17.19 25.01
C HIS A 541 -33.44 -16.16 24.95
N GLU A 542 -32.17 -16.57 25.09
CA GLU A 542 -31.07 -15.61 25.26
C GLU A 542 -30.75 -14.79 24.00
N ASN A 543 -31.12 -15.24 22.80
CA ASN A 543 -30.77 -14.57 21.53
C ASN A 543 -31.98 -13.87 20.86
N VAL A 544 -33.14 -13.79 21.53
CA VAL A 544 -34.39 -13.32 20.90
C VAL A 544 -34.31 -11.85 20.46
N SER A 545 -33.54 -11.01 21.15
CA SER A 545 -33.34 -9.61 20.72
C SER A 545 -32.60 -9.48 19.37
N PHE A 546 -31.92 -10.53 18.90
CA PHE A 546 -31.29 -10.55 17.57
C PHE A 546 -32.31 -10.42 16.42
N PHE A 547 -33.61 -10.71 16.65
CA PHE A 547 -34.65 -10.50 15.65
C PHE A 547 -34.79 -9.02 15.23
N GLU A 548 -34.45 -8.07 16.10
CA GLU A 548 -34.44 -6.65 15.73
C GLU A 548 -33.34 -6.35 14.70
N ILE A 549 -32.17 -6.96 14.87
CA ILE A 549 -31.06 -6.87 13.90
C ILE A 549 -31.48 -7.50 12.56
N LEU A 550 -32.14 -8.66 12.61
CA LEU A 550 -32.61 -9.36 11.42
C LEU A 550 -33.73 -8.63 10.68
N GLN A 551 -34.54 -7.84 11.41
CA GLN A 551 -35.62 -7.05 10.85
C GLN A 551 -35.13 -6.00 9.84
N GLU A 552 -33.91 -5.47 10.00
CA GLU A 552 -33.33 -4.49 9.05
C GLU A 552 -33.16 -5.06 7.64
N PHE A 553 -33.08 -6.38 7.47
CA PHE A 553 -32.99 -7.05 6.17
C PHE A 553 -34.35 -7.38 5.55
N SER A 554 -35.41 -7.46 6.37
CA SER A 554 -36.76 -7.83 5.91
C SER A 554 -37.31 -6.98 4.77
N PRO A 555 -37.06 -5.64 4.65
CA PRO A 555 -37.57 -4.85 3.53
C PRO A 555 -36.90 -5.20 2.19
N LYS A 556 -35.74 -5.85 2.21
CA LYS A 556 -34.99 -6.26 1.02
C LYS A 556 -35.45 -7.60 0.46
N LEU A 557 -36.19 -8.40 1.24
CA LEU A 557 -36.73 -9.68 0.76
C LEU A 557 -37.78 -9.47 -0.32
N HIS A 558 -37.72 -10.32 -1.35
CA HIS A 558 -38.79 -10.43 -2.32
C HIS A 558 -40.05 -11.06 -1.69
N ARG A 559 -41.23 -10.68 -2.18
CA ARG A 559 -42.54 -11.04 -1.59
C ARG A 559 -42.72 -12.54 -1.32
N GLN A 560 -42.29 -13.38 -2.27
CA GLN A 560 -42.39 -14.85 -2.13
C GLN A 560 -41.44 -15.39 -1.06
N ASP A 561 -40.24 -14.84 -0.96
CA ASP A 561 -39.24 -15.27 0.02
C ASP A 561 -39.63 -14.82 1.43
N LYS A 562 -40.29 -13.66 1.61
CA LYS A 562 -40.89 -13.26 2.89
C LYS A 562 -41.85 -14.33 3.44
N LEU A 563 -42.73 -14.87 2.61
CA LEU A 563 -43.67 -15.92 3.00
C LEU A 563 -42.94 -17.23 3.34
N ALA A 564 -41.88 -17.58 2.61
CA ALA A 564 -41.08 -18.77 2.89
C ALA A 564 -40.35 -18.64 4.23
N VAL A 565 -39.72 -17.50 4.49
CA VAL A 565 -39.05 -17.19 5.76
C VAL A 565 -40.05 -17.18 6.91
N LEU A 566 -41.25 -16.61 6.72
CA LEU A 566 -42.31 -16.63 7.73
C LEU A 566 -42.75 -18.05 8.09
N ARG A 567 -42.98 -18.92 7.09
CA ARG A 567 -43.30 -20.34 7.33
C ARG A 567 -42.18 -21.07 8.06
N TYR A 568 -40.92 -20.75 7.73
CA TYR A 568 -39.77 -21.33 8.42
C TYR A 568 -39.69 -20.86 9.88
N LEU A 569 -39.95 -19.58 10.15
CA LEU A 569 -40.02 -19.01 11.50
C LEU A 569 -41.13 -19.70 12.33
N ASP A 570 -42.36 -19.71 11.82
CA ASP A 570 -43.53 -20.28 12.50
C ASP A 570 -43.37 -21.78 12.78
N LYS A 571 -42.68 -22.53 11.89
CA LYS A 571 -42.39 -23.95 12.09
C LYS A 571 -41.44 -24.22 13.26
N ASN A 572 -40.48 -23.31 13.51
CA ASN A 572 -39.43 -23.54 14.49
C ASN A 572 -39.69 -22.85 15.84
N CYS A 573 -40.64 -21.92 15.91
CA CYS A 573 -41.03 -21.26 17.14
C CYS A 573 -42.49 -20.82 17.08
N SER A 574 -43.24 -21.12 18.14
CA SER A 574 -44.60 -20.62 18.38
C SER A 574 -44.67 -20.24 19.86
N PRO A 575 -44.24 -19.03 20.24
CA PRO A 575 -44.17 -18.63 21.63
C PRO A 575 -45.58 -18.49 22.22
N ASP A 576 -45.78 -18.96 23.45
CA ASP A 576 -47.03 -18.80 24.17
C ASP A 576 -47.08 -17.40 24.81
N THR A 577 -47.71 -16.46 24.12
CA THR A 577 -47.76 -15.03 24.51
C THR A 577 -48.68 -14.75 25.71
N SER A 578 -49.04 -15.77 26.49
CA SER A 578 -50.06 -15.70 27.55
C SER A 578 -49.50 -15.51 28.98
N HIS A 579 -48.18 -15.52 29.17
CA HIS A 579 -47.51 -15.36 30.48
C HIS A 579 -46.38 -14.29 30.49
N GLU A 580 -45.83 -14.01 31.67
CA GLU A 580 -44.92 -12.92 32.10
C GLU A 580 -43.69 -12.59 31.21
N ASP A 581 -43.41 -13.37 30.15
CA ASP A 581 -42.33 -13.17 29.16
C ASP A 581 -42.75 -12.34 27.92
N GLY A 582 -43.93 -11.71 27.94
CA GLY A 582 -44.50 -10.98 26.79
C GLY A 582 -43.58 -9.92 26.19
N ASP A 583 -42.81 -9.21 27.03
CA ASP A 583 -41.87 -8.16 26.60
C ASP A 583 -40.62 -8.75 25.93
N ALA A 584 -40.13 -9.91 26.37
CA ALA A 584 -38.93 -10.55 25.82
C ALA A 584 -39.12 -11.03 24.36
N TRP A 585 -40.36 -11.31 23.96
CA TRP A 585 -40.72 -11.75 22.61
C TRP A 585 -41.17 -10.62 21.68
N GLN A 586 -41.12 -9.36 22.12
CA GLN A 586 -41.55 -8.23 21.32
C GLN A 586 -40.77 -8.11 20.01
N THR A 587 -39.45 -8.32 20.03
CA THR A 587 -38.59 -8.29 18.83
C THR A 587 -38.97 -9.39 17.83
N TYR A 588 -39.33 -10.57 18.31
CA TYR A 588 -39.86 -11.67 17.48
C TYR A 588 -41.18 -11.28 16.82
N LEU A 589 -42.12 -10.69 17.57
CA LEU A 589 -43.43 -10.28 17.04
C LEU A 589 -43.26 -9.18 15.97
N LEU A 590 -42.38 -8.21 16.22
CA LEU A 590 -42.05 -7.15 15.27
C LEU A 590 -41.42 -7.71 14.00
N TYR A 591 -40.44 -8.60 14.13
CA TYR A 591 -39.82 -9.28 12.99
C TYR A 591 -40.83 -10.12 12.21
N ARG A 592 -41.66 -10.93 12.88
CA ARG A 592 -42.75 -11.70 12.26
C ARG A 592 -43.71 -10.80 11.48
N SER A 593 -44.07 -9.64 12.05
CA SER A 593 -44.93 -8.65 11.38
C SER A 593 -44.28 -8.06 10.13
N SER A 594 -42.96 -7.83 10.14
CA SER A 594 -42.21 -7.29 9.00
C SER A 594 -42.18 -8.24 7.79
N LEU A 595 -42.25 -9.55 8.05
CA LEU A 595 -42.38 -10.59 7.04
C LEU A 595 -43.82 -10.74 6.54
N ALA A 596 -44.81 -10.54 7.41
CA ALA A 596 -46.23 -10.62 7.08
C ALA A 596 -46.72 -9.41 6.26
N LYS A 597 -46.08 -8.23 6.41
CA LYS A 597 -46.28 -7.05 5.55
C LYS A 597 -45.69 -7.33 4.16
N ALA A 598 -46.45 -8.06 3.36
CA ALA A 598 -46.19 -8.35 1.96
C ALA A 598 -47.16 -7.54 1.09
N GLU A 599 -46.89 -6.23 0.95
CA GLU A 599 -47.48 -5.45 -0.14
C GLU A 599 -46.81 -5.85 -1.46
#